data_AF-A0A1T4QCK0-F1
#
_entry.id   AF-A0A1T4QCK0-F1
#
_cell.length_a   1.000
_cell.length_b   1.000
_cell.length_c   1.000
_cell.angle_alpha   90.00
_cell.angle_beta   90.00
_cell.angle_gamma   90.00
#
_symmetry.space_group_name_H-M   'P 1'
#
loop_
_entity.id
_entity.type
_entity.pdbx_description
1 polymer ?
#
loop_
_entity_poly.entity_id
_entity_poly.type
_entity_poly.pdbx_seq_one_letter_code
_entity_poly.pdbx_strand_id
1 'polypeptide(L)'
;MKSTPRKKVPISIKREARRLYEAGMHMVDIALELKLNINTLYKYSSKEKWERGRLADLLYIKEHELLTKEVALVRTKKLSEYRSLTDGIVVMGKNIQISTLKQGLSLKENIAFANHVKAIQTSYALDKELYSILTPIEEIEMQLKNVELEEAKERLEKEAGKGGTVNLDY
;
A
#
# COMPACT_ATOMS: atom_id res chain seq x y z
N MET A 1 -41.75 -40.12 -20.66
CA MET A 1 -41.33 -38.77 -21.14
C MET A 1 -39.82 -38.75 -21.26
N LYS A 2 -39.25 -38.63 -22.47
CA LYS A 2 -37.80 -38.49 -22.67
C LYS A 2 -37.42 -37.07 -22.27
N SER A 3 -36.56 -36.91 -21.26
CA SER A 3 -36.04 -35.61 -20.86
C SER A 3 -35.17 -35.03 -21.98
N THR A 4 -35.50 -33.83 -22.43
CA THR A 4 -34.73 -33.10 -23.44
C THR A 4 -33.30 -32.91 -22.89
N PRO A 5 -32.24 -33.22 -23.66
CA PRO A 5 -30.88 -33.05 -23.19
C PRO A 5 -30.66 -31.59 -22.81
N ARG A 6 -30.25 -31.32 -21.56
CA ARG A 6 -29.86 -29.97 -21.13
C ARG A 6 -28.73 -29.51 -22.04
N LYS A 7 -29.00 -28.56 -22.94
CA LYS A 7 -27.96 -27.88 -23.71
C LYS A 7 -26.97 -27.29 -22.70
N LYS A 8 -25.75 -27.84 -22.67
CA LYS A 8 -24.68 -27.33 -21.82
C LYS A 8 -24.27 -25.97 -22.38
N VAL A 9 -24.23 -24.96 -21.52
CA VAL A 9 -23.69 -23.64 -21.87
C VAL A 9 -22.20 -23.82 -22.23
N PRO A 10 -21.73 -23.26 -23.36
CA PRO A 10 -20.32 -23.27 -23.71
C PRO A 10 -19.44 -22.67 -22.62
N ILE A 11 -18.24 -23.22 -22.44
CA ILE A 11 -17.29 -22.78 -21.41
C ILE A 11 -16.89 -21.31 -21.61
N SER A 12 -16.75 -20.86 -22.87
CA SER A 12 -16.45 -19.46 -23.21
C SER A 12 -17.52 -18.50 -22.69
N ILE A 13 -18.79 -18.81 -22.93
CA ILE A 13 -19.92 -17.99 -22.46
C ILE A 13 -19.99 -17.97 -20.94
N LYS A 14 -19.72 -19.10 -20.29
CA LYS A 14 -19.67 -19.17 -18.82
C LYS A 14 -18.52 -18.34 -18.24
N ARG A 15 -17.33 -18.38 -18.86
CA ARG A 15 -16.19 -17.55 -18.46
C ARG A 15 -16.49 -16.07 -18.64
N GLU A 16 -17.17 -15.70 -19.73
CA GLU A 16 -17.55 -14.32 -19.97
C GLU A 16 -18.60 -13.83 -18.97
N ALA A 17 -19.63 -14.64 -18.68
CA ALA A 17 -20.61 -14.34 -17.64
C ALA A 17 -19.95 -14.10 -16.27
N ARG A 18 -18.94 -14.93 -15.94
CA ARG A 18 -18.16 -14.76 -14.72
C ARG A 18 -17.39 -13.44 -14.73
N ARG A 19 -16.69 -13.13 -15.83
CA ARG A 19 -15.91 -11.90 -15.99
C ARG A 19 -16.78 -10.66 -15.79
N LEU A 20 -17.96 -10.61 -16.42
CA LEU A 20 -18.89 -9.49 -16.30
C LEU A 20 -19.44 -9.34 -14.88
N TYR A 21 -19.76 -10.45 -14.21
CA TYR A 21 -20.23 -10.45 -12.83
C TYR A 21 -19.14 -10.00 -11.86
N GLU A 22 -17.92 -10.54 -11.98
CA GLU A 22 -16.77 -10.14 -11.17
C GLU A 22 -16.34 -8.70 -11.45
N ALA A 23 -16.65 -8.15 -12.64
CA ALA A 23 -16.50 -6.72 -12.96
C ALA A 23 -17.63 -5.83 -12.41
N GLY A 24 -18.66 -6.39 -11.77
CA GLY A 24 -19.70 -5.64 -11.06
C GLY A 24 -21.06 -5.58 -11.75
N MET A 25 -21.25 -6.21 -12.91
CA MET A 25 -22.53 -6.24 -13.61
C MET A 25 -23.57 -7.11 -12.89
N HIS A 26 -24.85 -6.73 -12.92
CA HIS A 26 -25.92 -7.52 -12.30
C HIS A 26 -26.23 -8.78 -13.11
N MET A 27 -26.62 -9.86 -12.41
CA MET A 27 -27.00 -11.14 -13.04
C MET A 27 -28.15 -11.03 -14.05
N VAL A 28 -29.07 -10.08 -13.83
CA VAL A 28 -30.18 -9.82 -14.76
C VAL A 28 -29.64 -9.29 -16.09
N ASP A 29 -28.74 -8.31 -16.04
CA ASP A 29 -28.15 -7.69 -17.23
C ASP A 29 -27.28 -8.70 -18.00
N ILE A 30 -26.48 -9.49 -17.28
CA ILE A 30 -25.68 -10.58 -17.88
C ILE A 30 -26.56 -11.64 -18.54
N ALA A 31 -27.70 -11.97 -17.92
CA ALA A 31 -28.67 -12.92 -18.49
C ALA A 31 -29.27 -12.40 -19.80
N LEU A 32 -29.58 -11.10 -19.87
CA LEU A 32 -30.08 -10.44 -21.06
C LEU A 32 -29.00 -10.37 -22.16
N GLU A 33 -27.79 -9.93 -21.81
CA GLU A 33 -26.68 -9.73 -22.74
C GLU A 33 -26.21 -11.04 -23.36
N LEU A 34 -26.02 -12.08 -22.54
CA LEU A 34 -25.54 -13.39 -22.99
C LEU A 34 -26.67 -14.34 -23.41
N LYS A 35 -27.93 -13.88 -23.38
CA LYS A 35 -29.14 -14.66 -23.67
C LYS A 35 -29.19 -15.98 -22.89
N LEU A 36 -28.87 -15.90 -21.60
CA LEU A 36 -28.85 -17.03 -20.68
C LEU A 36 -30.04 -16.97 -19.72
N ASN A 37 -30.49 -18.14 -19.26
CA ASN A 37 -31.44 -18.18 -18.17
C ASN A 37 -30.75 -17.74 -16.86
N ILE A 38 -31.34 -16.77 -16.18
CA ILE A 38 -30.81 -16.21 -14.92
C ILE A 38 -30.60 -17.27 -13.83
N ASN A 39 -31.48 -18.27 -13.72
CA ASN A 39 -31.34 -19.37 -12.75
C ASN A 39 -30.13 -20.26 -13.05
N THR A 40 -29.68 -20.31 -14.31
CA THR A 40 -28.45 -21.01 -14.69
C THR A 40 -27.22 -20.23 -14.22
N LEU A 41 -27.25 -18.90 -14.29
CA LEU A 41 -26.18 -18.04 -13.77
C LEU A 41 -26.05 -18.15 -12.25
N TYR A 42 -27.16 -18.10 -11.50
CA TYR A 42 -27.15 -18.29 -10.04
C TYR A 42 -26.59 -19.66 -9.63
N LYS A 43 -26.90 -20.72 -10.39
CA LYS A 43 -26.33 -22.05 -10.14
C LYS A 43 -24.82 -22.08 -10.38
N TYR A 44 -24.33 -21.37 -11.39
CA TYR A 44 -22.89 -21.28 -11.66
C TYR A 44 -22.17 -20.43 -10.61
N SER A 45 -22.70 -19.26 -10.27
CA SER A 45 -22.10 -18.38 -9.28
C SER A 45 -22.04 -19.03 -7.90
N SER A 46 -23.10 -19.73 -7.47
CA SER A 46 -23.10 -20.44 -6.19
C SER A 46 -22.12 -21.62 -6.19
N LYS A 47 -22.12 -22.44 -7.25
CA LYS A 47 -21.24 -23.62 -7.33
C LYS A 47 -19.76 -23.26 -7.38
N GLU A 48 -19.42 -22.15 -8.05
CA GLU A 48 -18.04 -21.72 -8.28
C GLU A 48 -17.65 -20.51 -7.43
N LYS A 49 -18.51 -20.11 -6.48
CA LYS A 49 -18.30 -18.98 -5.57
C LYS A 49 -17.88 -17.70 -6.31
N TRP A 50 -18.65 -17.29 -7.32
CA TRP A 50 -18.38 -16.01 -7.99
C TRP A 50 -18.72 -14.86 -7.05
N GLU A 51 -17.85 -13.87 -6.99
CA GLU A 51 -17.99 -12.67 -6.16
C GLU A 51 -18.20 -11.47 -7.07
N ARG A 52 -19.26 -10.70 -6.81
CA ARG A 52 -19.54 -9.51 -7.61
C ARG A 52 -18.54 -8.41 -7.27
N GLY A 53 -18.00 -7.73 -8.27
CA GLY A 53 -17.10 -6.58 -8.04
C GLY A 53 -15.67 -6.95 -7.63
N ARG A 54 -15.35 -8.24 -7.45
CA ARG A 54 -14.00 -8.71 -7.13
C ARG A 54 -12.90 -8.14 -8.02
N LEU A 55 -13.18 -7.93 -9.31
CA LEU A 55 -12.20 -7.35 -10.24
C LEU A 55 -11.95 -5.86 -9.92
N ALA A 56 -12.98 -5.12 -9.54
CA ALA A 56 -12.83 -3.72 -9.11
C ALA A 56 -12.05 -3.63 -7.80
N ASP A 57 -12.33 -4.52 -6.84
CA ASP A 57 -11.57 -4.60 -5.58
C ASP A 57 -10.09 -4.93 -5.83
N LEU A 58 -9.81 -5.88 -6.72
CA LEU A 58 -8.44 -6.22 -7.11
C LEU A 58 -7.72 -5.06 -7.81
N LEU A 59 -8.42 -4.31 -8.66
CA LEU A 59 -7.86 -3.11 -9.30
C LEU A 59 -7.53 -2.05 -8.25
N TYR A 60 -8.45 -1.78 -7.32
CA TYR A 60 -8.25 -0.85 -6.22
C TYR A 60 -7.05 -1.24 -5.35
N ILE A 61 -6.95 -2.51 -4.95
CA ILE A 61 -5.80 -3.03 -4.19
C ILE A 61 -4.49 -2.79 -4.96
N LYS A 62 -4.48 -3.08 -6.26
CA LYS A 62 -3.29 -2.93 -7.11
C LYS A 62 -2.89 -1.46 -7.29
N GLU A 63 -3.85 -0.56 -7.43
CA GLU A 63 -3.62 0.89 -7.45
C GLU A 63 -3.02 1.36 -6.12
N HIS A 64 -3.57 0.90 -5.00
CA HIS A 64 -3.02 1.19 -3.67
C HIS A 64 -1.60 0.64 -3.49
N GLU A 65 -1.31 -0.57 -3.96
CA GLU A 65 0.05 -1.13 -3.94
C GLU A 65 1.03 -0.29 -4.76
N LEU A 66 0.61 0.18 -5.93
CA LEU A 66 1.44 1.05 -6.78
C LEU A 66 1.71 2.39 -6.11
N LEU A 67 0.68 3.05 -5.58
CA LEU A 67 0.82 4.29 -4.81
C LEU A 67 1.75 4.10 -3.61
N THR A 68 1.61 2.99 -2.90
CA THR A 68 2.48 2.66 -1.76
C THR A 68 3.94 2.49 -2.19
N LYS A 69 4.19 1.83 -3.32
CA LYS A 69 5.55 1.66 -3.87
C LYS A 69 6.15 2.98 -4.34
N GLU A 70 5.36 3.83 -4.99
CA GLU A 70 5.80 5.18 -5.40
C GLU A 70 6.15 6.03 -4.19
N VAL A 71 5.30 6.06 -3.17
CA VAL A 71 5.58 6.76 -1.91
C VAL A 71 6.85 6.21 -1.25
N ALA A 72 7.05 4.89 -1.23
CA ALA A 72 8.27 4.29 -0.71
C ALA A 72 9.52 4.72 -1.49
N LEU A 73 9.46 4.78 -2.82
CA LEU A 73 10.55 5.29 -3.66
C LEU A 73 10.83 6.77 -3.40
N VAL A 74 9.80 7.59 -3.23
CA VAL A 74 9.97 9.01 -2.89
C VAL A 74 10.65 9.17 -1.52
N ARG A 75 10.24 8.38 -0.52
CA ARG A 75 10.89 8.35 0.81
C ARG A 75 12.37 8.02 0.73
N THR A 76 12.74 6.95 0.02
CA THR A 76 14.15 6.54 -0.11
C THR A 76 14.99 7.57 -0.86
N LYS A 77 14.42 8.18 -1.91
CA LYS A 77 15.07 9.27 -2.65
C LYS A 77 15.32 10.48 -1.74
N LYS A 78 14.30 10.91 -0.98
CA LYS A 78 14.42 12.03 -0.04
C LYS A 78 15.46 11.79 1.03
N LEU A 79 15.48 10.59 1.61
CA LEU A 79 16.53 10.19 2.55
C LEU A 79 17.93 10.28 1.93
N SER A 80 18.09 9.86 0.67
CA SER A 80 19.36 9.97 -0.04
C SER A 80 19.77 11.43 -0.27
N GLU A 81 18.84 12.30 -0.65
CA GLU A 81 19.09 13.75 -0.83
C GLU A 81 19.62 14.37 0.47
N TYR A 82 18.98 14.08 1.60
CA TYR A 82 19.41 14.60 2.91
C TYR A 82 20.75 14.04 3.38
N ARG A 83 21.06 12.76 3.08
CA ARG A 83 22.39 12.20 3.35
C ARG A 83 23.46 12.99 2.60
N SER A 84 23.28 13.21 1.30
CA SER A 84 24.24 13.99 0.51
C SER A 84 24.39 15.43 0.99
N LEU A 85 23.29 16.10 1.38
CA LEU A 85 23.34 17.45 1.96
C LEU A 85 24.09 17.47 3.29
N THR A 86 23.88 16.46 4.13
CA THR A 86 24.56 16.32 5.42
C THR A 86 26.05 16.06 5.25
N ASP A 87 26.45 15.21 4.31
CA ASP A 87 27.86 14.99 3.97
C ASP A 87 28.52 16.28 3.48
N GLY A 88 27.80 17.09 2.69
CA GLY A 88 28.23 18.42 2.28
C GLY A 88 28.48 19.36 3.46
N ILE A 89 27.59 19.38 4.46
CA ILE A 89 27.78 20.14 5.71
C ILE A 89 29.04 19.66 6.43
N VAL A 90 29.26 18.34 6.54
CA VAL A 90 30.43 17.79 7.25
C VAL A 90 31.73 18.22 6.56
N VAL A 91 31.78 18.17 5.24
CA VAL A 91 32.93 18.65 4.45
C VAL A 91 33.14 20.15 4.66
N MET A 92 32.07 20.95 4.61
CA MET A 92 32.13 22.39 4.85
C MET A 92 32.65 22.70 6.26
N GLY A 93 32.19 21.98 7.28
CA GLY A 93 32.65 22.09 8.66
C GLY A 93 34.13 21.75 8.83
N LYS A 94 34.62 20.70 8.16
CA LYS A 94 36.05 20.34 8.14
C LYS A 94 36.90 21.43 7.48
N ASN A 95 36.45 21.98 6.36
CA ASN A 95 37.15 23.06 5.66
C ASN A 95 37.21 24.33 6.52
N ILE A 96 36.09 24.68 7.16
CA ILE A 96 35.99 25.74 8.16
C ILE A 96 37.02 25.51 9.26
N GLN A 97 37.07 24.31 9.87
CA GLN A 97 38.01 23.98 10.94
C GLN A 97 39.49 24.09 10.51
N ILE A 98 39.83 23.65 9.30
CA ILE A 98 41.17 23.80 8.71
C ILE A 98 41.51 25.28 8.49
N SER A 99 40.55 26.08 8.02
CA SER A 99 40.75 27.52 7.80
C SER A 99 40.92 28.29 9.12
N THR A 100 40.19 27.92 10.18
CA THR A 100 40.36 28.50 11.52
C THR A 100 41.76 28.27 12.07
N LEU A 101 42.29 27.06 11.89
CA LEU A 101 43.65 26.70 12.32
C LEU A 101 44.74 27.46 11.55
N LYS A 102 44.43 27.95 10.33
CA LYS A 102 45.39 28.64 9.46
C LYS A 102 45.31 30.17 9.52
N GLN A 103 44.11 30.75 9.61
CA GLN A 103 43.89 32.19 9.38
C GLN A 103 42.83 32.86 10.28
N GLY A 104 42.11 32.08 11.11
CA GLY A 104 40.94 32.58 11.86
C GLY A 104 39.70 32.77 10.96
N LEU A 105 38.53 32.33 11.43
CA LEU A 105 37.28 32.41 10.66
C LEU A 105 36.68 33.80 10.66
N SER A 106 36.12 34.24 9.54
CA SER A 106 35.27 35.43 9.52
C SER A 106 33.89 35.13 10.13
N LEU A 107 33.31 36.12 10.81
CA LEU A 107 31.95 36.03 11.36
C LEU A 107 30.91 35.66 10.29
N LYS A 108 31.11 36.11 9.05
CA LYS A 108 30.21 35.81 7.92
C LYS A 108 30.18 34.32 7.56
N GLU A 109 31.33 33.64 7.59
CA GLU A 109 31.42 32.22 7.25
C GLU A 109 30.74 31.35 8.31
N ASN A 110 30.90 31.69 9.59
CA ASN A 110 30.21 31.00 10.69
C ASN A 110 28.68 31.18 10.62
N ILE A 111 28.20 32.39 10.33
CA ILE A 111 26.76 32.65 10.17
C ILE A 111 26.21 31.90 8.95
N ALA A 112 26.92 31.91 7.82
CA ALA A 112 26.51 31.18 6.62
C ALA A 112 26.41 29.67 6.87
N PHE A 113 27.40 29.09 7.57
CA PHE A 113 27.39 27.68 7.96
C PHE A 113 26.20 27.35 8.87
N ALA A 114 25.97 28.13 9.92
CA ALA A 114 24.85 27.94 10.84
C ALA A 114 23.49 28.03 10.13
N ASN A 115 23.34 28.98 9.22
CA ASN A 115 22.12 29.13 8.41
C ASN A 115 21.90 27.93 7.48
N HIS A 116 22.95 27.39 6.87
CA HIS A 116 22.84 26.18 6.04
C HIS A 116 22.41 24.96 6.84
N VAL A 117 23.01 24.75 8.02
CA VAL A 117 22.63 23.66 8.93
C VAL A 117 21.16 23.78 9.32
N LYS A 118 20.73 24.98 9.72
CA LYS A 118 19.34 25.24 10.13
C LYS A 118 18.35 25.03 8.98
N ALA A 119 18.67 25.49 7.78
CA ALA A 119 17.82 25.30 6.60
C ALA A 119 17.62 23.81 6.28
N ILE A 120 18.69 23.02 6.32
CA ILE A 120 18.62 21.57 6.07
C ILE A 120 17.81 20.86 7.15
N GLN A 121 17.97 21.23 8.43
CA GLN A 121 17.17 20.70 9.52
C GLN A 121 15.68 21.01 9.37
N THR A 122 15.33 22.25 9.01
CA THR A 122 13.93 22.65 8.79
C THR A 122 13.32 21.91 7.60
N SER A 123 14.03 21.84 6.47
CA SER A 123 13.57 21.10 5.29
C SER A 123 13.37 19.62 5.61
N TYR A 124 14.31 18.99 6.35
CA TYR A 124 14.19 17.60 6.76
C TYR A 124 12.95 17.37 7.64
N ALA A 125 12.68 18.24 8.61
CA ALA A 125 11.51 18.12 9.48
C ALA A 125 10.19 18.18 8.67
N LEU A 126 10.09 19.12 7.71
CA LEU A 126 8.93 19.25 6.84
C LEU A 126 8.74 18.02 5.94
N ASP A 127 9.81 17.56 5.28
CA ASP A 127 9.75 16.37 4.43
C ASP A 127 9.51 15.09 5.24
N LYS A 128 9.96 15.04 6.50
CA LYS A 128 9.68 13.94 7.42
C LYS A 128 8.19 13.80 7.68
N GLU A 129 7.50 14.91 7.93
CA GLU A 129 6.04 14.92 8.11
C GLU A 129 5.31 14.61 6.80
N LEU A 130 5.67 15.29 5.71
CA LEU A 130 4.99 15.19 4.42
C LEU A 130 5.08 13.78 3.82
N TYR A 131 6.24 13.15 3.90
CA TYR A 131 6.47 11.81 3.34
C TYR A 131 6.44 10.72 4.40
N SER A 132 6.16 11.02 5.67
CA SER A 132 6.22 10.07 6.80
C SER A 132 7.55 9.30 6.81
N ILE A 133 8.67 10.02 6.66
CA ILE A 133 10.00 9.42 6.73
C ILE A 133 10.24 8.98 8.18
N LEU A 134 10.47 7.70 8.40
CA LEU A 134 10.82 7.19 9.72
C LEU A 134 12.32 7.31 9.95
N THR A 135 12.68 7.75 11.14
CA THR A 135 14.03 7.54 11.68
C THR A 135 14.25 6.06 11.96
N PRO A 136 15.50 5.59 12.06
CA PRO A 136 15.78 4.18 12.37
C PRO A 136 15.10 3.68 13.65
N ILE A 137 14.98 4.55 14.66
CA ILE A 137 14.31 4.22 15.94
C ILE A 137 12.80 4.05 15.70
N GLU A 138 12.16 4.98 14.99
CA GLU A 138 10.73 4.91 14.68
C GLU A 138 10.40 3.70 13.79
N GLU A 139 11.31 3.28 12.92
CA GLU A 139 11.16 2.08 12.10
C GLU A 139 11.17 0.80 12.97
N ILE A 140 12.08 0.72 13.95
CA ILE A 140 12.12 -0.38 14.93
C ILE A 140 10.84 -0.39 15.77
N GLU A 141 10.37 0.76 16.25
CA GLU A 141 9.13 0.88 17.02
C GLU A 141 7.90 0.42 16.21
N MET A 142 7.83 0.79 14.93
CA MET A 142 6.76 0.35 14.05
C MET A 142 6.80 -1.17 13.82
N GLN A 143 7.98 -1.76 13.63
CA GLN A 143 8.12 -3.20 13.48
C GLN A 143 7.68 -3.95 14.74
N LEU A 144 8.06 -3.47 15.93
CA LEU A 144 7.62 -4.03 17.20
C LEU A 144 6.09 -3.98 17.35
N LYS A 145 5.46 -2.84 17.05
CA LYS A 145 3.99 -2.71 17.08
C LYS A 145 3.29 -3.67 16.12
N ASN A 146 3.87 -3.91 14.93
CA ASN A 146 3.30 -4.86 13.98
C ASN A 146 3.39 -6.30 14.50
N VAL A 147 4.48 -6.67 15.17
CA VAL A 147 4.61 -7.99 15.83
C VAL A 147 3.56 -8.14 16.92
N GLU A 148 3.42 -7.14 17.81
CA GLU A 148 2.40 -7.15 18.87
C GLU A 148 0.97 -7.26 18.31
N LEU A 149 0.71 -6.61 17.19
CA LEU A 149 -0.59 -6.65 16.52
C LEU A 149 -0.88 -8.03 15.92
N GLU A 150 0.10 -8.67 15.28
CA GLU A 150 -0.07 -10.05 14.78
C GLU A 150 -0.24 -11.04 15.93
N GLU A 151 0.51 -10.92 17.02
CA GLU A 151 0.30 -11.73 18.22
C GLU A 151 -1.11 -11.53 18.79
N ALA A 152 -1.64 -10.30 18.79
CA ALA A 152 -2.99 -10.00 19.23
C ALA A 152 -4.05 -10.63 18.31
N LYS A 153 -3.89 -10.56 16.98
CA LYS A 153 -4.78 -11.22 16.02
C LYS A 153 -4.79 -12.72 16.23
N GLU A 154 -3.62 -13.35 16.37
CA GLU A 154 -3.53 -14.79 16.63
C GLU A 154 -4.23 -15.19 17.93
N ARG A 155 -4.11 -14.38 19.00
CA ARG A 155 -4.84 -14.62 20.25
C ARG A 155 -6.35 -14.56 20.03
N LEU A 156 -6.83 -13.54 19.34
CA LEU A 156 -8.26 -13.37 19.03
C LEU A 156 -8.81 -14.50 18.16
N GLU A 157 -8.05 -14.96 17.16
CA GLU A 157 -8.42 -16.11 16.34
C GLU A 157 -8.44 -17.41 17.14
N LYS A 158 -7.50 -17.61 18.06
CA LYS A 158 -7.48 -18.76 18.97
C LYS A 158 -8.63 -18.72 19.98
N GLU A 159 -9.08 -17.54 20.39
CA GLU A 159 -10.22 -17.33 21.27
C GLU A 159 -11.55 -17.50 20.51
N ALA A 160 -11.67 -16.95 19.30
CA ALA A 160 -12.82 -17.13 18.39
C ALA A 160 -12.94 -18.58 17.87
N GLY A 161 -11.83 -19.31 17.76
CA GLY A 161 -11.82 -20.75 17.47
C GLY A 161 -12.28 -21.63 18.65
N LYS A 162 -12.35 -21.09 19.86
CA LYS A 162 -12.81 -21.79 21.08
C LYS A 162 -14.21 -21.38 21.54
N GLY A 163 -14.78 -20.30 21.02
CA GLY A 163 -16.17 -19.90 21.21
C GLY A 163 -16.88 -19.76 19.87
N GLY A 164 -17.85 -20.63 19.59
CA GLY A 164 -18.48 -20.78 18.28
C GLY A 164 -18.91 -19.48 17.59
N THR A 165 -18.74 -19.46 16.27
CA THR A 165 -19.34 -18.56 15.28
C THR A 165 -19.61 -17.14 15.78
N VAL A 166 -18.61 -16.26 15.70
CA VAL A 166 -18.89 -14.83 15.59
C VAL A 166 -18.96 -14.51 14.10
N ASN A 167 -20.20 -14.43 13.61
CA ASN A 167 -20.50 -13.83 12.31
C ASN A 167 -20.12 -12.34 12.41
N LEU A 168 -19.06 -11.94 11.72
CA LEU A 168 -18.81 -10.53 11.40
C LEU A 168 -19.04 -10.39 9.89
N ASP A 169 -20.33 -10.40 9.53
CA ASP A 169 -20.77 -9.87 8.24
C ASP A 169 -20.63 -8.34 8.31
N TYR A 170 -19.69 -7.80 7.55
CA TYR A 170 -19.77 -6.45 6.99
C TYR A 170 -20.03 -6.58 5.49
#